data_AF-A0A9D6TR87-F1
#
_entry.id   AF-A0A9D6TR87-F1
#
_cell.length_a   1.000
_cell.length_b   1.000
_cell.length_c   1.000
_cell.angle_alpha   90.00
_cell.angle_beta   90.00
_cell.angle_gamma   90.00
#
_symmetry.space_group_name_H-M   'P 1'
#
loop_
_entity.id
_entity.type
_entity.pdbx_description
1 polymer ?
#
loop_
_entity_poly.entity_id
_entity_poly.type
_entity_poly.pdbx_seq_one_letter_code
_entity_poly.pdbx_strand_id
1 'polypeptide(L)'
;MYTLPSSRPRPFLEPAYCKGCLRCIEACPKHCITRGTAINPATGLVPVELHLEDCNGCALCVQACPEPFGLQIDAEHAHHEGGFRLEDPTKLFGRKIVETVAAADQPGEEVPLPPCEPMVLKGTYASAIGAVLAGCRHVFGYPITPSTEGAELMAKILPQLDGTWVQAVSEVAAVNMMYGAGGAGVPAMTFTSGPGFSLMLEGISYLIGSEVPGVFVNIMRGGPGLGNIAPEQADIKLACRGLGHGNTHAIVLAPSTPQEMLDLTMAAFGLSFRYRNPVVLLGDGYHGQMTGVVRLPGFLRKPGLPAWAA
;
A
#
# COMPACT_ATOMS: atom_id res chain seq x y z
N MET A 1 -21.93 -26.63 -6.97
CA MET A 1 -21.17 -26.81 -8.22
C MET A 1 -22.00 -26.17 -9.32
N TYR A 2 -21.73 -24.89 -9.63
CA TYR A 2 -22.51 -24.13 -10.61
C TYR A 2 -21.91 -24.37 -12.00
N THR A 3 -22.62 -25.10 -12.85
CA THR A 3 -22.35 -25.18 -14.28
C THR A 3 -22.68 -23.82 -14.90
N LEU A 4 -21.64 -23.03 -15.21
CA LEU A 4 -21.78 -21.82 -16.02
C LEU A 4 -22.34 -22.18 -17.40
N PRO A 5 -23.27 -21.39 -17.97
CA PRO A 5 -23.68 -21.57 -19.36
C PRO A 5 -22.48 -21.38 -20.28
N SER A 6 -22.30 -22.30 -21.22
CA SER A 6 -21.20 -22.36 -22.19
C SER A 6 -21.37 -21.34 -23.32
N SER A 7 -21.44 -20.04 -23.03
CA SER A 7 -21.66 -18.99 -24.04
C SER A 7 -20.51 -18.03 -24.25
N ARG A 8 -19.40 -18.14 -23.49
CA ARG A 8 -18.24 -17.26 -23.69
C ARG A 8 -17.33 -17.84 -24.78
N PRO A 9 -16.93 -17.04 -25.78
CA PRO A 9 -16.06 -17.51 -26.84
C PRO A 9 -14.70 -17.91 -26.25
N ARG A 10 -14.20 -19.06 -26.70
CA ARG A 10 -12.94 -19.63 -26.21
C ARG A 10 -11.77 -19.08 -27.03
N PRO A 11 -10.58 -18.94 -26.43
CA PRO A 11 -9.41 -18.52 -27.16
C PRO A 11 -8.98 -19.60 -28.15
N PHE A 12 -8.52 -19.20 -29.33
CA PHE A 12 -7.79 -20.05 -30.26
C PHE A 12 -6.40 -19.49 -30.50
N LEU A 13 -5.48 -20.36 -30.91
CA LEU A 13 -4.09 -20.02 -31.19
C LEU A 13 -3.88 -20.00 -32.70
N GLU A 14 -3.24 -18.96 -33.23
CA GLU A 14 -2.67 -18.96 -34.56
C GLU A 14 -1.17 -19.30 -34.46
N PRO A 15 -0.75 -20.55 -34.78
CA PRO A 15 0.61 -21.00 -34.53
C PRO A 15 1.68 -20.20 -35.29
N ALA A 16 1.32 -19.55 -36.40
CA ALA A 16 2.22 -18.71 -37.19
C ALA A 16 2.67 -17.44 -36.44
N TYR A 17 1.87 -16.94 -35.50
CA TYR A 17 2.20 -15.74 -34.72
C TYR A 17 2.66 -16.08 -33.29
N CYS A 18 2.41 -17.29 -32.80
CA CYS A 18 2.83 -17.69 -31.46
C CYS A 18 4.35 -17.62 -31.27
N LYS A 19 4.81 -16.77 -30.35
CA LYS A 19 6.24 -16.61 -30.00
C LYS A 19 6.78 -17.64 -28.99
N GLY A 20 5.93 -18.51 -28.45
CA GLY A 20 6.36 -19.49 -27.42
C GLY A 20 6.83 -18.86 -26.11
N CYS A 21 6.44 -17.62 -25.79
CA CYS A 21 6.91 -16.88 -24.60
C CYS A 21 6.30 -17.34 -23.27
N LEU A 22 5.34 -18.27 -23.30
CA LEU A 22 4.69 -18.91 -22.14
C LEU A 22 3.86 -17.98 -21.22
N ARG A 23 3.80 -16.66 -21.47
CA ARG A 23 3.00 -15.72 -20.67
C ARG A 23 1.53 -16.11 -20.51
N CYS A 24 0.93 -16.68 -21.55
CA CYS A 24 -0.45 -17.14 -21.51
C CYS A 24 -0.68 -18.31 -20.55
N ILE A 25 0.35 -19.12 -20.25
CA ILE A 25 0.30 -20.20 -19.26
C ILE A 25 0.17 -19.60 -17.86
N GLU A 26 1.04 -18.63 -17.53
CA GLU A 26 1.01 -17.93 -16.24
C GLU A 26 -0.29 -17.17 -16.03
N ALA A 27 -0.84 -16.58 -17.10
CA ALA A 27 -2.09 -15.84 -17.05
C ALA A 27 -3.35 -16.72 -16.98
N CYS A 28 -3.26 -18.03 -17.18
CA CYS A 28 -4.44 -18.91 -17.21
C CYS A 28 -4.80 -19.41 -15.80
N PRO A 29 -5.87 -18.90 -15.15
CA PRO A 29 -6.25 -19.33 -13.79
C PRO A 29 -6.82 -20.76 -13.74
N LYS A 30 -7.15 -21.33 -14.90
CA LYS A 30 -7.67 -22.70 -15.06
C LYS A 30 -6.63 -23.67 -15.59
N HIS A 31 -5.40 -23.20 -15.83
CA HIS A 31 -4.30 -24.01 -16.35
C HIS A 31 -4.63 -24.76 -17.66
N CYS A 32 -5.48 -24.15 -18.50
CA CYS A 32 -5.91 -24.69 -19.81
C CYS A 32 -4.86 -24.56 -20.92
N ILE A 33 -3.63 -24.14 -20.62
CA ILE A 33 -2.59 -23.87 -21.62
C ILE A 33 -1.29 -24.53 -21.17
N THR A 34 -0.68 -25.32 -22.04
CA THR A 34 0.61 -25.98 -21.78
C THR A 34 1.65 -25.58 -22.81
N ARG A 35 2.93 -25.85 -22.49
CA ARG A 35 3.99 -25.76 -23.48
C ARG A 35 3.77 -26.84 -24.53
N GLY A 36 3.80 -26.46 -25.81
CA GLY A 36 3.70 -27.43 -26.88
C GLY A 36 4.98 -28.26 -27.02
N THR A 37 4.87 -29.33 -27.79
CA THR A 37 5.98 -30.27 -28.01
C THR A 37 6.55 -30.23 -29.43
N ALA A 38 5.78 -29.72 -30.40
CA ALA A 38 6.17 -29.62 -31.80
C ALA A 38 6.77 -28.25 -32.15
N ILE A 39 7.85 -28.25 -32.93
CA ILE A 39 8.42 -27.02 -33.51
C ILE A 39 7.58 -26.66 -34.74
N ASN A 40 7.10 -25.41 -34.80
CA ASN A 40 6.47 -24.87 -35.99
C ASN A 40 7.54 -24.66 -37.08
N PRO A 41 7.47 -25.36 -38.23
CA PRO A 41 8.51 -25.29 -39.26
C PRO A 41 8.62 -23.91 -39.94
N ALA A 42 7.57 -23.09 -39.90
CA ALA A 42 7.60 -21.74 -40.49
C ALA A 42 8.30 -20.71 -39.60
N THR A 43 8.21 -20.85 -38.28
CA THR A 43 8.74 -19.87 -37.32
C THR A 43 9.96 -20.36 -36.55
N GLY A 44 10.21 -21.68 -36.52
CA GLY A 44 11.24 -22.32 -35.69
C GLY A 44 10.95 -22.29 -34.19
N LEU A 45 9.77 -21.81 -33.79
CA LEU A 45 9.36 -21.69 -32.39
C LEU A 45 8.44 -22.85 -32.00
N VAL A 46 8.30 -23.08 -30.70
CA VAL A 46 7.39 -24.08 -30.14
C VAL A 46 6.14 -23.36 -29.63
N PRO A 47 5.01 -23.44 -30.35
CA PRO A 47 3.76 -22.83 -29.91
C PRO A 47 3.24 -23.47 -28.61
N VAL A 48 2.34 -22.79 -27.92
CA VAL A 48 1.61 -23.38 -26.79
C VAL A 48 0.51 -24.32 -27.29
N GLU A 49 0.03 -25.21 -26.42
CA GLU A 49 -1.11 -26.09 -26.69
C GLU A 49 -2.28 -25.68 -25.78
N LEU A 50 -3.51 -25.70 -26.33
CA LEU A 50 -4.73 -25.28 -25.64
C LEU A 50 -5.59 -26.51 -25.29
N HIS A 51 -5.93 -26.66 -24.00
CA HIS A 51 -6.79 -27.71 -23.46
C HIS A 51 -8.08 -27.07 -22.92
N LEU A 52 -9.07 -26.88 -23.80
CA LEU A 52 -10.17 -25.95 -23.55
C LEU A 52 -11.39 -26.56 -22.83
N GLU A 53 -11.30 -27.81 -22.38
CA GLU A 53 -12.38 -28.54 -21.70
C GLU A 53 -12.86 -27.79 -20.45
N ASP A 54 -11.92 -27.32 -19.62
CA ASP A 54 -12.17 -26.55 -18.39
C ASP A 54 -12.12 -25.02 -18.59
N CYS A 55 -12.03 -24.56 -19.84
CA CYS A 55 -11.91 -23.14 -20.13
C CYS A 55 -13.22 -22.39 -19.85
N ASN A 56 -13.14 -21.34 -19.03
CA ASN A 56 -14.27 -20.47 -18.69
C ASN A 56 -14.42 -19.22 -19.58
N GLY A 57 -13.61 -19.10 -20.64
CA GLY A 57 -13.68 -17.98 -21.60
C GLY A 57 -13.39 -16.59 -20.99
N CYS A 58 -12.50 -16.49 -19.98
CA CYS A 58 -12.16 -15.21 -19.35
C CYS A 58 -11.24 -14.29 -20.19
N ALA A 59 -10.68 -14.78 -21.30
CA ALA A 59 -9.79 -14.05 -22.21
C ALA A 59 -8.49 -13.47 -21.59
N LEU A 60 -8.13 -13.79 -20.35
CA LEU A 60 -6.89 -13.32 -19.71
C LEU A 60 -5.63 -13.74 -20.49
N CYS A 61 -5.63 -14.94 -21.06
CA CYS A 61 -4.53 -15.42 -21.89
C CYS A 61 -4.35 -14.62 -23.19
N VAL A 62 -5.44 -14.07 -23.76
CA VAL A 62 -5.43 -13.20 -24.93
C VAL A 62 -4.88 -11.83 -24.54
N GLN A 63 -5.35 -11.25 -23.43
CA GLN A 63 -4.85 -9.97 -22.91
C GLN A 63 -3.37 -10.03 -22.51
N ALA A 64 -2.91 -11.16 -21.99
CA ALA A 64 -1.52 -11.39 -21.64
C ALA A 64 -0.62 -11.69 -22.84
N CYS A 65 -1.19 -11.96 -24.02
CA CYS A 65 -0.43 -12.29 -25.22
C CYS A 65 0.31 -11.03 -25.71
N PRO A 66 1.65 -11.03 -25.77
CA PRO A 66 2.40 -9.88 -26.28
C PRO A 66 2.32 -9.75 -27.80
N GLU A 67 1.77 -10.76 -28.49
CA GLU A 67 1.61 -10.77 -29.94
C GLU A 67 0.12 -10.65 -30.29
N PRO A 68 -0.31 -9.57 -30.99
CA PRO A 68 -1.73 -9.28 -31.24
C PRO A 68 -2.49 -10.36 -32.05
N PHE A 69 -1.77 -11.22 -32.77
CA PHE A 69 -2.35 -12.29 -33.58
C PHE A 69 -2.05 -13.70 -33.04
N GLY A 70 -1.29 -13.81 -31.94
CA GLY A 70 -0.90 -15.12 -31.39
C GLY A 70 -2.08 -15.88 -30.80
N LEU A 71 -2.74 -15.27 -29.80
CA LEU A 71 -3.98 -15.79 -29.22
C LEU A 71 -5.10 -14.83 -29.54
N GLN A 72 -6.20 -15.38 -30.05
CA GLN A 72 -7.37 -14.60 -30.45
C GLN A 72 -8.64 -15.23 -29.90
N ILE A 73 -9.71 -14.46 -29.91
CA ILE A 73 -11.05 -14.93 -29.61
C ILE A 73 -11.71 -15.18 -30.96
N ASP A 74 -12.32 -16.34 -31.15
CA ASP A 74 -13.01 -16.69 -32.40
C ASP A 74 -14.00 -15.59 -32.79
N ALA A 75 -13.71 -14.92 -33.92
CA ALA A 75 -14.45 -13.76 -34.39
C ALA A 75 -15.84 -14.14 -34.91
N GLU A 76 -16.04 -15.35 -35.45
CA GLU A 76 -17.36 -15.81 -35.90
C GLU A 76 -18.34 -15.93 -34.73
N HIS A 77 -17.85 -16.13 -33.50
CA HIS A 77 -18.64 -16.11 -32.27
C HIS A 77 -18.49 -14.82 -31.44
N ALA A 78 -17.50 -13.97 -31.74
CA ALA A 78 -17.34 -12.64 -31.11
C ALA A 78 -18.25 -11.59 -31.77
N HIS A 79 -18.68 -11.82 -33.02
CA HIS A 79 -19.75 -11.07 -33.67
C HIS A 79 -21.13 -11.54 -33.16
N HIS A 80 -21.38 -11.38 -31.86
CA HIS A 80 -22.76 -11.12 -31.46
C HIS A 80 -23.11 -9.73 -32.00
N GLU A 81 -23.89 -9.68 -33.08
CA GLU A 81 -24.60 -8.46 -33.54
C GLU A 81 -25.53 -7.87 -32.46
N GLY A 82 -25.71 -8.54 -31.33
CA GLY A 82 -26.25 -7.97 -30.11
C GLY A 82 -25.12 -7.58 -29.15
N GLY A 83 -24.85 -6.29 -28.99
CA GLY A 83 -23.90 -5.78 -28.01
C GLY A 83 -24.07 -6.40 -26.62
N PHE A 84 -23.00 -6.38 -25.82
CA PHE A 84 -23.01 -6.90 -24.45
C PHE A 84 -24.24 -6.41 -23.68
N ARG A 85 -25.18 -7.31 -23.40
CA ARG A 85 -26.34 -6.99 -22.58
C ARG A 85 -25.89 -7.10 -21.13
N LEU A 86 -25.86 -5.98 -20.42
CA LEU A 86 -25.69 -5.98 -18.97
C LEU A 86 -26.84 -6.77 -18.36
N GLU A 87 -26.52 -7.97 -17.87
CA GLU A 87 -27.44 -8.78 -17.10
C GLU A 87 -27.26 -8.48 -15.61
N ASP A 88 -28.38 -8.35 -14.91
CA ASP A 88 -28.38 -8.10 -13.47
C ASP A 88 -27.68 -9.26 -12.76
N PRO A 89 -26.55 -9.02 -12.05
CA PRO A 89 -25.83 -10.04 -11.30
C PRO A 89 -26.72 -10.76 -10.30
N THR A 90 -27.76 -10.10 -9.78
CA THR A 90 -28.75 -10.67 -8.88
C THR A 90 -29.55 -11.80 -9.53
N LYS A 91 -29.81 -11.72 -10.84
CA LYS A 91 -30.53 -12.75 -11.60
C LYS A 91 -29.63 -13.93 -11.94
N LEU A 92 -28.34 -13.69 -12.16
CA LEU A 92 -27.35 -14.70 -12.51
C LEU A 92 -26.81 -15.47 -11.29
N PHE A 93 -26.54 -14.76 -10.21
CA PHE A 93 -25.81 -15.28 -9.04
C PHE A 93 -26.63 -15.26 -7.75
N GLY A 94 -27.91 -14.85 -7.84
CA GLY A 94 -28.73 -14.57 -6.68
C GLY A 94 -28.36 -13.25 -6.01
N ARG A 95 -29.25 -12.76 -5.13
CA ARG A 95 -28.93 -11.60 -4.30
C ARG A 95 -27.78 -11.95 -3.37
N LYS A 96 -26.63 -11.30 -3.56
CA LYS A 96 -25.52 -11.39 -2.63
C LYS A 96 -25.92 -10.67 -1.35
N ILE A 97 -26.31 -11.44 -0.34
CA ILE A 97 -26.56 -10.90 1.00
C ILE A 97 -25.18 -10.81 1.66
N VAL A 98 -24.67 -9.59 1.77
CA VAL A 98 -23.55 -9.32 2.66
C VAL A 98 -24.19 -9.06 4.01
N GLU A 99 -23.97 -9.96 4.97
CA GLU A 99 -24.33 -9.69 6.36
C GLU A 99 -23.46 -8.52 6.83
N THR A 100 -24.05 -7.33 6.85
CA THR A 100 -23.43 -6.16 7.48
C THR A 100 -23.54 -6.37 8.99
N VAL A 101 -22.44 -6.73 9.63
CA VAL A 101 -22.34 -6.62 11.09
C VAL A 101 -22.49 -5.14 11.42
N ALA A 102 -23.31 -4.80 12.41
CA ALA A 102 -23.43 -3.42 12.84
C ALA A 102 -22.05 -2.92 13.27
N ALA A 103 -21.61 -1.80 12.67
CA ALA A 103 -20.37 -1.15 13.02
C ALA A 103 -20.37 -0.84 14.52
N ALA A 104 -19.48 -1.51 15.27
CA ALA A 104 -19.33 -1.36 16.70
C ALA A 104 -17.87 -1.03 17.00
N ASP A 105 -17.67 -0.09 17.92
CA ASP A 105 -16.32 0.27 18.38
C ASP A 105 -15.69 -0.95 19.06
N GLN A 106 -14.59 -1.42 18.49
CA GLN A 106 -13.70 -2.37 19.13
C GLN A 106 -12.60 -1.55 19.81
N PRO A 107 -12.58 -1.45 21.15
CA PRO A 107 -11.58 -0.67 21.84
C PRO A 107 -10.20 -1.30 21.69
N GLY A 108 -9.16 -0.47 21.66
CA GLY A 108 -7.78 -0.94 21.77
C GLY A 108 -7.44 -1.44 23.17
N GLU A 109 -6.34 -2.16 23.29
CA GLU A 109 -5.82 -2.73 24.53
C GLU A 109 -4.39 -2.25 24.77
N GLU A 110 -4.03 -2.00 26.03
CA GLU A 110 -2.64 -1.81 26.44
C GLU A 110 -2.09 -3.13 26.96
N VAL A 111 -1.04 -3.62 26.32
CA VAL A 111 -0.36 -4.86 26.69
C VAL A 111 0.89 -4.50 27.47
N PRO A 112 1.02 -4.92 28.74
CA PRO A 112 2.21 -4.65 29.54
C PRO A 112 3.47 -5.23 28.90
N LEU A 113 4.55 -4.46 28.93
CA LEU A 113 5.87 -4.89 28.49
C LEU A 113 6.72 -5.32 29.70
N PRO A 114 7.60 -6.33 29.53
CA PRO A 114 8.59 -6.63 30.55
C PRO A 114 9.54 -5.42 30.74
N PRO A 115 10.17 -5.30 31.92
CA PRO A 115 11.19 -4.29 32.12
C PRO A 115 12.35 -4.52 31.13
N CYS A 116 12.67 -3.47 30.38
CA CYS A 116 13.74 -3.46 29.41
C CYS A 116 14.81 -2.45 29.83
N GLU A 117 16.09 -2.82 29.69
CA GLU A 117 17.18 -1.88 29.85
C GLU A 117 17.13 -0.78 28.78
N PRO A 118 17.65 0.43 29.07
CA PRO A 118 17.71 1.50 28.08
C PRO A 118 18.49 1.06 26.84
N MET A 119 17.96 1.45 25.68
CA MET A 119 18.56 1.18 24.37
C MET A 119 19.31 2.41 23.89
N VAL A 120 20.32 2.21 23.04
CA VAL A 120 21.02 3.30 22.35
C VAL A 120 20.57 3.28 20.89
N LEU A 121 19.77 4.28 20.50
CA LEU A 121 19.05 4.30 19.22
C LEU A 121 19.28 5.60 18.47
N LYS A 122 19.31 5.50 17.14
CA LYS A 122 19.12 6.65 16.24
C LYS A 122 17.68 7.18 16.37
N GLY A 123 17.47 8.47 16.14
CA GLY A 123 16.13 9.08 16.21
C GLY A 123 15.11 8.43 15.25
N THR A 124 15.47 8.13 14.00
CA THR A 124 14.56 7.44 13.07
C THR A 124 14.20 6.02 13.53
N TYR A 125 15.12 5.30 14.18
CA TYR A 125 14.85 4.01 14.79
C TYR A 125 13.93 4.15 16.01
N ALA A 126 14.12 5.19 16.82
CA ALA A 126 13.27 5.48 17.95
C ALA A 126 11.81 5.76 17.50
N SER A 127 11.60 6.50 16.42
CA SER A 127 10.28 6.67 15.81
C SER A 127 9.70 5.35 15.28
N ALA A 128 10.49 4.53 14.59
CA ALA A 128 10.04 3.22 14.11
C ALA A 128 9.59 2.30 15.26
N ILE A 129 10.36 2.25 16.35
CA ILE A 129 9.99 1.50 17.56
C ILE A 129 8.75 2.10 18.22
N GLY A 130 8.66 3.43 18.34
CA GLY A 130 7.47 4.11 18.84
C GLY A 130 6.23 3.78 18.02
N ALA A 131 6.34 3.67 16.70
CA ALA A 131 5.24 3.26 15.85
C ALA A 131 4.80 1.82 16.08
N VAL A 132 5.75 0.88 16.20
CA VAL A 132 5.46 -0.52 16.52
C VAL A 132 4.75 -0.64 17.88
N LEU A 133 5.25 0.10 18.88
CA LEU A 133 4.66 0.18 20.22
C LEU A 133 3.29 0.84 20.22
N ALA A 134 3.00 1.74 19.29
CA ALA A 134 1.68 2.33 19.09
C ALA A 134 0.70 1.41 18.35
N GLY A 135 1.16 0.23 17.91
CA GLY A 135 0.33 -0.72 17.18
C GLY A 135 0.36 -0.56 15.66
N CYS A 136 1.24 0.29 15.12
CA CYS A 136 1.39 0.42 13.69
C CYS A 136 1.96 -0.86 13.08
N ARG A 137 1.29 -1.34 12.03
CA ARG A 137 1.67 -2.53 11.26
C ARG A 137 1.70 -2.27 9.75
N HIS A 138 1.39 -1.06 9.32
CA HIS A 138 1.25 -0.72 7.90
C HIS A 138 2.15 0.47 7.61
N VAL A 139 3.18 0.25 6.81
CA VAL A 139 4.11 1.32 6.46
C VAL A 139 4.31 1.31 4.95
N PHE A 140 4.09 2.47 4.34
CA PHE A 140 4.22 2.68 2.91
C PHE A 140 5.21 3.81 2.71
N GLY A 141 6.21 3.64 1.86
CA GLY A 141 7.21 4.70 1.70
C GLY A 141 8.04 4.56 0.44
N TYR A 142 8.71 5.66 0.09
CA TYR A 142 9.69 5.74 -0.99
C TYR A 142 11.05 6.14 -0.40
N PRO A 143 12.17 5.49 -0.78
CA PRO A 143 13.46 5.78 -0.18
C PRO A 143 13.90 7.23 -0.40
N ILE A 144 14.18 7.96 0.69
CA ILE A 144 14.69 9.34 0.64
C ILE A 144 15.56 9.67 1.86
N THR A 145 16.80 10.09 1.62
CA THR A 145 17.72 10.57 2.65
C THR A 145 17.20 11.87 3.26
N PRO A 146 17.26 12.08 4.59
CA PRO A 146 17.88 11.24 5.64
C PRO A 146 16.86 10.43 6.48
N SER A 147 15.77 9.95 5.86
CA SER A 147 14.68 9.24 6.55
C SER A 147 14.71 7.71 6.39
N THR A 148 15.47 7.21 5.40
CA THR A 148 15.41 5.82 4.93
C THR A 148 15.70 4.79 6.02
N GLU A 149 16.56 5.08 7.00
CA GLU A 149 16.92 4.11 8.04
C GLU A 149 15.69 3.70 8.88
N GLY A 150 14.77 4.62 9.18
CA GLY A 150 13.53 4.29 9.87
C GLY A 150 12.67 3.31 9.07
N ALA A 151 12.57 3.55 7.76
CA ALA A 151 11.87 2.68 6.82
C ALA A 151 12.54 1.30 6.69
N GLU A 152 13.88 1.24 6.61
CA GLU A 152 14.65 0.00 6.57
C GLU A 152 14.42 -0.86 7.83
N LEU A 153 14.39 -0.22 9.00
CA LEU A 153 14.08 -0.93 10.24
C LEU A 153 12.66 -1.52 10.20
N MET A 154 11.65 -0.74 9.77
CA MET A 154 10.27 -1.23 9.64
C MET A 154 10.18 -2.37 8.62
N ALA A 155 10.83 -2.26 7.47
CA ALA A 155 10.89 -3.31 6.46
C ALA A 155 11.45 -4.63 7.02
N LYS A 156 12.41 -4.55 7.95
CA LYS A 156 13.02 -5.72 8.59
C LYS A 156 12.14 -6.36 9.66
N ILE A 157 11.43 -5.56 10.46
CA ILE A 157 10.72 -6.05 11.67
C ILE A 157 9.24 -6.35 11.44
N LEU A 158 8.56 -5.61 10.55
CA LEU A 158 7.12 -5.77 10.34
C LEU A 158 6.69 -7.17 9.90
N PRO A 159 7.42 -7.89 9.00
CA PRO A 159 7.04 -9.24 8.62
C PRO A 159 7.01 -10.23 9.79
N GLN A 160 7.76 -9.96 10.86
CA GLN A 160 7.79 -10.79 12.08
C GLN A 160 6.66 -10.44 13.06
N LEU A 161 5.90 -9.37 12.78
CA LEU A 161 4.84 -8.82 13.62
C LEU A 161 3.49 -8.80 12.90
N ASP A 162 3.33 -9.64 11.88
CA ASP A 162 2.16 -9.68 10.98
C ASP A 162 1.83 -8.32 10.34
N GLY A 163 2.87 -7.52 10.13
CA GLY A 163 2.77 -6.22 9.47
C GLY A 163 3.27 -6.23 8.04
N THR A 164 2.97 -5.15 7.32
CA THR A 164 3.31 -4.95 5.92
C THR A 164 4.13 -3.68 5.74
N TRP A 165 5.30 -3.84 5.12
CA TRP A 165 6.05 -2.75 4.50
C TRP A 165 5.88 -2.84 2.97
N VAL A 166 5.51 -1.73 2.34
CA VAL A 166 5.51 -1.61 0.87
C VAL A 166 6.42 -0.48 0.46
N GLN A 167 7.46 -0.81 -0.29
CA GLN A 167 8.21 0.19 -1.03
C GLN A 167 7.34 0.66 -2.21
N ALA A 168 6.76 1.84 -2.06
CA ALA A 168 5.94 2.46 -3.10
C ALA A 168 6.81 2.89 -4.28
N VAL A 169 6.18 3.14 -5.43
CA VAL A 169 6.86 3.68 -6.62
C VAL A 169 7.13 5.18 -6.52
N SER A 170 6.44 5.88 -5.63
CA SER A 170 6.58 7.31 -5.35
C SER A 170 5.92 7.66 -4.01
N GLU A 171 6.22 8.84 -3.49
CA GLU A 171 5.54 9.39 -2.31
C GLU A 171 4.04 9.62 -2.54
N VAL A 172 3.63 9.92 -3.78
CA VAL A 172 2.21 10.03 -4.17
C VAL A 172 1.51 8.68 -4.02
N ALA A 173 2.15 7.59 -4.45
CA ALA A 173 1.59 6.25 -4.25
C ALA A 173 1.54 5.89 -2.75
N ALA A 174 2.59 6.22 -1.99
CA ALA A 174 2.66 5.93 -0.55
C ALA A 174 1.52 6.60 0.24
N VAL A 175 1.27 7.90 0.02
CA VAL A 175 0.19 8.61 0.74
C VAL A 175 -1.20 8.08 0.39
N ASN A 176 -1.43 7.65 -0.86
CA ASN A 176 -2.70 7.06 -1.25
C ASN A 176 -2.91 5.64 -0.67
N MET A 177 -1.82 4.87 -0.50
CA MET A 177 -1.88 3.61 0.26
C MET A 177 -2.19 3.88 1.74
N MET A 178 -1.58 4.91 2.33
CA MET A 178 -1.92 5.35 3.69
C MET A 178 -3.38 5.79 3.82
N TYR A 179 -3.92 6.51 2.85
CA TYR A 179 -5.33 6.90 2.83
C TYR A 179 -6.26 5.68 2.90
N GLY A 180 -5.99 4.64 2.10
CA GLY A 180 -6.75 3.40 2.13
C GLY A 180 -6.64 2.67 3.47
N ALA A 181 -5.44 2.56 4.02
CA ALA A 181 -5.20 1.90 5.31
C ALA A 181 -5.88 2.65 6.47
N GLY A 182 -5.70 3.97 6.55
CA GLY A 182 -6.35 4.81 7.56
C GLY A 182 -7.88 4.79 7.44
N GLY A 183 -8.42 4.76 6.21
CA GLY A 183 -9.85 4.62 5.95
C GLY A 183 -10.43 3.27 6.40
N ALA A 184 -9.61 2.21 6.38
CA ALA A 184 -9.94 0.91 6.97
C ALA A 184 -9.73 0.86 8.49
N GLY A 185 -9.43 1.99 9.15
CA GLY A 185 -9.27 2.09 10.59
C GLY A 185 -7.98 1.48 11.14
N VAL A 186 -7.02 1.11 10.28
CA VAL A 186 -5.75 0.52 10.73
C VAL A 186 -4.64 1.56 10.79
N PRO A 187 -3.78 1.55 11.85
CA PRO A 187 -2.72 2.55 11.95
C PRO A 187 -1.66 2.38 10.86
N ALA A 188 -1.45 3.45 10.10
CA ALA A 188 -0.49 3.53 9.00
C ALA A 188 0.44 4.73 9.13
N MET A 189 1.66 4.60 8.60
CA MET A 189 2.63 5.69 8.56
C MET A 189 3.55 5.65 7.33
N THR A 190 4.31 6.73 7.17
CA THR A 190 5.44 6.83 6.23
C THR A 190 6.64 7.53 6.88
N PHE A 191 7.83 7.23 6.36
CA PHE A 191 9.03 8.05 6.54
C PHE A 191 9.30 8.81 5.24
N THR A 192 9.63 10.08 5.33
CA THR A 192 9.93 10.92 4.17
C THR A 192 10.82 12.12 4.56
N SER A 193 11.12 12.97 3.58
CA SER A 193 11.83 14.25 3.75
C SER A 193 11.15 15.34 2.90
N GLY A 194 11.54 16.59 3.04
CA GLY A 194 10.88 17.77 2.43
C GLY A 194 10.40 17.61 0.97
N PRO A 195 11.22 17.11 0.02
CA PRO A 195 10.77 16.88 -1.36
C PRO A 195 9.63 15.85 -1.45
N GLY A 196 9.76 14.72 -0.74
CA GLY A 196 8.76 13.68 -0.70
C GLY A 196 7.48 14.12 0.02
N PHE A 197 7.63 14.84 1.15
CA PHE A 197 6.50 15.44 1.87
C PHE A 197 5.71 16.40 0.99
N SER A 198 6.40 17.18 0.14
CA SER A 198 5.76 18.08 -0.82
C SER A 198 4.92 17.33 -1.87
N LEU A 199 5.36 16.15 -2.31
CA LEU A 199 4.59 15.29 -3.22
C LEU A 199 3.37 14.67 -2.55
N MET A 200 3.39 14.49 -1.23
CA MET A 200 2.28 13.90 -0.48
C MET A 200 1.14 14.89 -0.19
N LEU A 201 1.32 16.20 -0.41
CA LEU A 201 0.40 17.24 0.06
C LEU A 201 -1.03 17.10 -0.49
N GLU A 202 -1.19 16.65 -1.74
CA GLU A 202 -2.51 16.36 -2.30
C GLU A 202 -3.18 15.26 -1.47
N GLY A 203 -2.50 14.13 -1.26
CA GLY A 203 -2.99 13.02 -0.44
C GLY A 203 -3.27 13.44 1.01
N ILE A 204 -2.37 14.21 1.64
CA ILE A 204 -2.57 14.73 3.00
C ILE A 204 -3.84 15.59 3.06
N SER A 205 -4.10 16.43 2.06
CA SER A 205 -5.33 17.23 2.02
C SER A 205 -6.59 16.37 1.89
N TYR A 206 -6.53 15.23 1.19
CA TYR A 206 -7.61 14.24 1.16
C TYR A 206 -7.80 13.55 2.52
N LEU A 207 -6.71 13.17 3.22
CA LEU A 207 -6.81 12.60 4.56
C LEU A 207 -7.50 13.58 5.53
N ILE A 208 -7.12 14.86 5.50
CA ILE A 208 -7.75 15.92 6.32
C ILE A 208 -9.23 16.05 5.97
N GLY A 209 -9.55 16.22 4.68
CA GLY A 209 -10.93 16.44 4.23
C GLY A 209 -11.86 15.24 4.44
N SER A 210 -11.30 14.04 4.52
CA SER A 210 -12.06 12.79 4.74
C SER A 210 -12.04 12.32 6.19
N GLU A 211 -11.44 13.07 7.11
CA GLU A 211 -11.27 12.68 8.51
C GLU A 211 -10.59 11.30 8.68
N VAL A 212 -9.48 11.09 7.95
CA VAL A 212 -8.73 9.82 7.91
C VAL A 212 -7.42 9.94 8.72
N PRO A 213 -7.15 9.02 9.66
CA PRO A 213 -5.91 9.04 10.42
C PRO A 213 -4.69 8.59 9.59
N GLY A 214 -3.51 9.06 9.99
CA GLY A 214 -2.22 8.71 9.40
C GLY A 214 -1.08 9.48 10.04
N VAL A 215 0.10 8.85 10.16
CA VAL A 215 1.28 9.48 10.77
C VAL A 215 2.39 9.67 9.72
N PHE A 216 2.88 10.90 9.59
CA PHE A 216 3.93 11.26 8.65
C PHE A 216 5.20 11.65 9.41
N VAL A 217 6.28 10.89 9.25
CA VAL A 217 7.58 11.27 9.79
C VAL A 217 8.33 12.01 8.70
N ASN A 218 8.36 13.34 8.80
CA ASN A 218 9.16 14.18 7.92
C ASN A 218 10.50 14.49 8.58
N ILE A 219 11.58 13.87 8.08
CA ILE A 219 12.95 14.19 8.48
C ILE A 219 13.51 15.21 7.49
N MET A 220 13.50 16.47 7.92
CA MET A 220 13.83 17.64 7.13
C MET A 220 15.32 17.67 6.76
N ARG A 221 15.59 18.17 5.56
CA ARG A 221 16.93 18.43 5.03
C ARG A 221 16.92 19.75 4.26
N GLY A 222 18.10 20.22 3.87
CA GLY A 222 18.28 21.48 3.15
C GLY A 222 17.37 21.60 1.93
N GLY A 223 16.59 22.68 1.85
CA GLY A 223 15.77 23.08 0.69
C GLY A 223 16.21 24.43 0.09
N PRO A 224 15.40 25.07 -0.79
CA PRO A 224 14.21 24.55 -1.48
C PRO A 224 14.55 23.65 -2.69
N GLY A 225 13.54 23.03 -3.29
CA GLY A 225 13.71 22.13 -4.44
C GLY A 225 14.38 20.82 -4.03
N LEU A 226 15.38 20.35 -4.78
CA LEU A 226 16.17 19.18 -4.37
C LEU A 226 17.00 19.48 -3.12
N GLY A 227 17.48 20.72 -3.02
CA GLY A 227 18.31 21.27 -1.95
C GLY A 227 19.59 20.48 -1.72
N ASN A 228 19.91 20.18 -0.45
CA ASN A 228 21.07 19.37 -0.06
C ASN A 228 20.70 18.37 1.05
N ILE A 229 21.65 17.51 1.44
CA ILE A 229 21.42 16.48 2.47
C ILE A 229 21.74 16.94 3.88
N ALA A 230 22.22 18.18 4.07
CA ALA A 230 22.50 18.71 5.38
C ALA A 230 21.20 18.97 6.14
N PRO A 231 21.20 18.88 7.48
CA PRO A 231 20.02 19.14 8.28
C PRO A 231 19.56 20.59 8.17
N GLU A 232 18.25 20.80 8.08
CA GLU A 232 17.61 22.11 8.10
C GLU A 232 16.23 22.00 8.75
N GLN A 233 15.73 23.09 9.32
CA GLN A 233 14.40 23.17 9.95
C GLN A 233 13.41 24.07 9.17
N ALA A 234 13.52 24.10 7.83
CA ALA A 234 12.76 25.01 6.97
C ALA A 234 11.34 24.54 6.58
N ASP A 235 11.02 23.23 6.61
CA ASP A 235 9.68 22.72 6.29
C ASP A 235 8.61 23.07 7.35
N ILE A 236 8.96 23.73 8.46
CA ILE A 236 7.98 24.11 9.51
C ILE A 236 6.80 24.91 8.94
N LYS A 237 7.06 25.79 7.97
CA LYS A 237 6.01 26.56 7.30
C LYS A 237 5.11 25.64 6.46
N LEU A 238 5.71 24.67 5.77
CA LEU A 238 4.99 23.71 4.94
C LEU A 238 4.10 22.80 5.81
N ALA A 239 4.65 22.25 6.89
CA ALA A 239 3.93 21.38 7.81
C ALA A 239 2.79 22.11 8.56
N CYS A 240 2.97 23.38 8.93
CA CYS A 240 1.96 24.12 9.69
C CYS A 240 0.93 24.87 8.83
N ARG A 241 1.27 25.22 7.58
CA ARG A 241 0.46 26.14 6.75
C ARG A 241 0.35 25.75 5.27
N GLY A 242 1.00 24.67 4.83
CA GLY A 242 1.10 24.30 3.42
C GLY A 242 0.69 22.87 3.12
N LEU A 243 -0.21 22.28 3.91
CA LEU A 243 -0.66 20.87 3.85
C LEU A 243 -1.59 20.56 2.66
N GLY A 244 -1.32 21.15 1.49
CA GLY A 244 -2.18 21.09 0.31
C GLY A 244 -3.18 22.25 0.23
N HIS A 245 -4.06 22.18 -0.77
CA HIS A 245 -5.03 23.25 -1.06
C HIS A 245 -6.20 23.29 -0.05
N GLY A 246 -6.82 24.47 0.08
CA GLY A 246 -7.98 24.67 0.96
C GLY A 246 -7.61 24.99 2.41
N ASN A 247 -8.61 24.96 3.29
CA ASN A 247 -8.44 25.25 4.71
C ASN A 247 -7.93 24.00 5.44
N THR A 248 -6.66 23.65 5.21
CA THR A 248 -6.04 22.45 5.77
C THR A 248 -5.41 22.71 7.13
N HIS A 249 -5.55 21.75 8.05
CA HIS A 249 -4.94 21.79 9.37
C HIS A 249 -4.63 20.37 9.85
N ALA A 250 -3.36 20.07 10.14
CA ALA A 250 -2.94 18.84 10.79
C ALA A 250 -2.23 19.15 12.11
N ILE A 251 -2.14 18.15 12.98
CA ILE A 251 -1.34 18.27 14.21
C ILE A 251 0.12 18.09 13.83
N VAL A 252 0.99 18.97 14.30
CA VAL A 252 2.44 18.91 14.07
C VAL A 252 3.15 18.75 15.42
N LEU A 253 3.98 17.72 15.53
CA LEU A 253 4.79 17.42 16.71
C LEU A 253 6.27 17.53 16.34
N ALA A 254 7.04 18.31 17.09
CA ALA A 254 8.46 18.57 16.82
C ALA A 254 9.33 18.06 17.99
N PRO A 255 9.87 16.82 17.91
CA PRO A 255 10.75 16.26 18.93
C PRO A 255 12.12 16.96 18.97
N SER A 256 12.72 17.00 20.16
CA SER A 256 14.05 17.56 20.43
C SER A 256 15.11 16.50 20.77
N THR A 257 14.70 15.25 21.03
CA THR A 257 15.60 14.16 21.42
C THR A 257 15.17 12.81 20.82
N PRO A 258 16.07 11.80 20.79
CA PRO A 258 15.68 10.45 20.36
C PRO A 258 14.61 9.82 21.26
N GLN A 259 14.55 10.17 22.55
CA GLN A 259 13.46 9.74 23.44
C GLN A 259 12.13 10.34 22.99
N GLU A 260 12.09 11.66 22.71
CA GLU A 260 10.87 12.31 22.22
C GLU A 260 10.47 11.81 20.83
N MET A 261 11.41 11.40 19.98
CA MET A 261 11.08 10.74 18.70
C MET A 261 10.23 9.49 18.92
N LEU A 262 10.51 8.68 19.95
CA LEU A 262 9.68 7.53 20.33
C LEU A 262 8.35 7.98 20.91
N ASP A 263 8.39 8.81 21.96
CA ASP A 263 7.22 9.16 22.75
C ASP A 263 6.18 9.94 21.93
N LEU A 264 6.64 10.90 21.12
CA LEU A 264 5.77 11.68 20.24
C LEU A 264 5.27 10.86 19.05
N THR A 265 6.00 9.85 18.58
CA THR A 265 5.44 8.92 17.57
C THR A 265 4.28 8.13 18.17
N MET A 266 4.41 7.64 19.40
CA MET A 266 3.30 6.97 20.09
C MET A 266 2.11 7.90 20.31
N ALA A 267 2.37 9.14 20.75
CA ALA A 267 1.34 10.15 20.90
C ALA A 267 0.67 10.51 19.56
N ALA A 268 1.43 10.55 18.46
CA ALA A 268 0.92 10.88 17.13
C ALA A 268 -0.19 9.93 16.69
N PHE A 269 -0.05 8.62 16.89
CA PHE A 269 -1.13 7.68 16.58
C PHE A 269 -2.37 7.89 17.44
N GLY A 270 -2.19 8.10 18.75
CA GLY A 270 -3.30 8.39 19.65
C GLY A 270 -4.05 9.68 19.27
N LEU A 271 -3.32 10.74 18.92
CA LEU A 271 -3.88 12.01 18.45
C LEU A 271 -4.56 11.85 17.09
N SER A 272 -3.94 11.11 16.17
CA SER A 272 -4.46 10.93 14.81
C SER A 272 -5.82 10.24 14.80
N PHE A 273 -5.96 9.15 15.57
CA PHE A 273 -7.22 8.43 15.70
C PHE A 273 -8.25 9.19 16.53
N ARG A 274 -7.83 9.89 17.59
CA ARG A 274 -8.74 10.68 18.44
C ARG A 274 -9.38 11.85 17.69
N TYR A 275 -8.59 12.58 16.92
CA TYR A 275 -9.04 13.77 16.20
C TYR A 275 -9.40 13.49 14.74
N ARG A 276 -9.30 12.22 14.31
CA ARG A 276 -9.52 11.79 12.92
C ARG A 276 -8.83 12.71 11.91
N ASN A 277 -7.54 12.94 12.14
CA ASN A 277 -6.75 13.90 11.39
C ASN A 277 -5.32 13.36 11.26
N PRO A 278 -4.63 13.52 10.12
CA PRO A 278 -3.21 13.19 10.04
C PRO A 278 -2.38 13.96 11.07
N VAL A 279 -1.27 13.35 11.48
CA VAL A 279 -0.27 13.95 12.37
C VAL A 279 1.09 13.91 11.69
N VAL A 280 1.79 15.05 11.70
CA VAL A 280 3.14 15.19 11.17
C VAL A 280 4.12 15.22 12.34
N LEU A 281 4.99 14.22 12.42
CA LEU A 281 6.18 14.25 13.26
C LEU A 281 7.31 14.89 12.47
N LEU A 282 7.78 16.04 12.94
CA LEU A 282 8.70 16.92 12.22
C LEU A 282 10.06 16.97 12.92
N GLY A 283 11.03 16.21 12.41
CA GLY A 283 12.42 16.24 12.86
C GLY A 283 13.34 16.71 11.74
N ASP A 284 14.61 16.96 12.01
CA ASP A 284 15.62 17.27 10.99
C ASP A 284 16.66 16.16 10.85
N GLY A 285 17.55 16.29 9.87
CA GLY A 285 18.63 15.33 9.63
C GLY A 285 19.55 15.07 10.84
N TYR A 286 19.72 16.03 11.76
CA TYR A 286 20.44 15.78 13.01
C TYR A 286 19.59 14.92 13.94
N HIS A 287 18.33 15.28 14.18
CA HIS A 287 17.43 14.48 15.03
C HIS A 287 17.24 13.06 14.50
N GLY A 288 17.09 12.90 13.19
CA GLY A 288 16.95 11.59 12.57
C GLY A 288 18.16 10.69 12.76
N GLN A 289 19.38 11.25 12.70
CA GLN A 289 20.64 10.48 12.71
C GLN A 289 21.36 10.47 14.07
N MET A 290 21.04 11.40 14.96
CA MET A 290 21.59 11.47 16.30
C MET A 290 21.23 10.21 17.08
N THR A 291 22.23 9.69 17.77
CA THR A 291 22.09 8.51 18.63
C THR A 291 21.97 8.95 20.08
N GLY A 292 20.99 8.41 20.79
CA GLY A 292 20.75 8.73 22.20
C GLY A 292 20.21 7.55 22.98
N VAL A 293 20.20 7.69 24.31
CA VAL A 293 19.61 6.71 25.22
C VAL A 293 18.08 6.85 25.18
N VAL A 294 17.40 5.74 24.92
CA VAL A 294 15.94 5.65 24.83
C VAL A 294 15.44 4.57 25.77
N ARG A 295 14.43 4.89 26.58
CA ARG A 295 13.74 3.98 27.48
C ARG A 295 12.41 3.62 26.87
N LEU A 296 12.13 2.32 26.79
CA LEU A 296 10.83 1.85 26.33
C LEU A 296 9.77 2.13 27.41
N PRO A 297 8.52 2.45 27.02
CA PRO A 297 7.40 2.52 27.95
C PRO A 297 7.11 1.13 28.53
N GLY A 298 6.36 1.10 29.64
CA GLY A 298 5.93 -0.16 30.28
C GLY A 298 4.80 -0.89 29.55
N PHE A 299 4.38 -0.44 28.37
CA PHE A 299 3.28 -1.02 27.61
C PHE A 299 3.45 -0.81 26.11
N LEU A 300 2.80 -1.67 25.32
CA LEU A 300 2.50 -1.43 23.92
C LEU A 300 0.98 -1.28 23.74
N ARG A 301 0.54 -0.63 22.68
CA ARG A 301 -0.86 -0.49 22.29
C ARG A 301 -1.18 -1.48 21.17
N LYS A 302 -2.21 -2.30 21.40
CA LYS A 302 -2.89 -3.07 20.38
C LYS A 302 -4.09 -2.23 19.89
N PRO A 303 -4.08 -1.75 18.65
CA PRO A 303 -5.13 -0.89 18.16
C PRO A 303 -6.42 -1.71 18.02
N GLY A 304 -7.53 -1.10 18.43
CA GLY A 304 -8.84 -1.61 18.13
C GLY A 304 -9.31 -1.19 16.73
N LEU A 305 -10.57 -1.44 16.42
CA LEU A 305 -11.23 -1.02 15.18
C LEU A 305 -12.38 -0.05 15.52
N PRO A 306 -12.25 1.24 15.17
CA PRO A 306 -13.33 2.19 15.40
C PRO A 306 -14.57 1.88 14.54
N ALA A 307 -15.76 2.20 15.04
CA ALA A 307 -17.03 1.99 14.35
C ALA A 307 -17.12 2.78 13.03
N TRP A 308 -16.47 3.94 12.95
CA TRP A 308 -16.42 4.69 11.69
C TRP A 308 -15.64 3.98 10.58
N ALA A 309 -14.86 2.95 10.90
CA ALA A 309 -14.09 2.14 9.98
C ALA A 309 -14.64 0.72 9.75
N ALA A 310 -15.66 0.31 10.52
CA ALA A 310 -16.21 -1.05 10.57
C ALA A 310 -17.33 -1.29 9.56
#